data_AF-A0A0F8ZLA6-F1
#
_entry.id   AF-A0A0F8ZLA6-F1
#
_cell.length_a   1.000
_cell.length_b   1.000
_cell.length_c   1.000
_cell.angle_alpha   90.00
_cell.angle_beta   90.00
_cell.angle_gamma   90.00
#
_symmetry.space_group_name_H-M   'P 1'
#
loop_
_entity.id
_entity.type
_entity.pdbx_description
1 polymer ?
#
loop_
_entity_poly.entity_id
_entity_poly.type
_entity_poly.pdbx_seq_one_letter_code
_entity_poly.pdbx_strand_id
1 'polypeptide(L)'
;MTDLDELVPSESNFLAKEDVGLAGLNLTIAEFTREPVGDNKEVKTILNFKEDVKPMVLNVGNKNRLKHYLAATTAEEVIGKQINVYNDPDVEYKGKITGGVRIRGEQKVTAPVVAAVDPLDDDIPF
;
A
#
# COMPACT_ATOMS: atom_id res chain seq x y z
N MET A 1 -27.26 -24.79 8.47
CA MET A 1 -25.83 -25.12 8.56
C MET A 1 -25.16 -23.77 8.51
N THR A 2 -24.72 -23.25 9.65
CA THR A 2 -24.23 -21.86 9.73
C THR A 2 -22.76 -21.89 9.35
N ASP A 3 -22.42 -21.25 8.23
CA ASP A 3 -21.07 -21.16 7.70
C ASP A 3 -20.14 -20.52 8.74
N LEU A 4 -18.98 -21.13 8.94
CA LEU A 4 -17.99 -20.72 9.94
C LEU A 4 -17.36 -19.33 9.61
N ASP A 5 -17.58 -18.85 8.39
CA ASP A 5 -17.14 -17.54 7.88
C ASP A 5 -17.98 -16.38 8.44
N GLU A 6 -19.21 -16.63 8.92
CA GLU A 6 -20.08 -15.60 9.54
C GLU A 6 -19.76 -15.35 11.03
N LEU A 7 -18.87 -16.14 11.65
CA LEU A 7 -18.57 -16.11 13.09
C LEU A 7 -17.37 -15.21 13.45
N VAL A 8 -16.69 -14.64 12.47
CA VAL A 8 -15.62 -13.65 12.68
C VAL A 8 -16.09 -12.32 12.10
N PRO A 9 -16.34 -11.29 12.93
CA PRO A 9 -16.69 -9.99 12.41
C PRO A 9 -15.56 -9.50 11.51
N SER A 10 -15.80 -9.50 10.20
CA SER A 10 -14.84 -9.13 9.16
C SER A 10 -14.60 -7.62 9.08
N GLU A 11 -15.02 -6.85 10.09
CA GLU A 11 -14.72 -5.43 10.22
C GLU A 11 -13.28 -5.24 10.72
N SER A 12 -12.33 -5.50 9.83
CA SER A 12 -10.92 -5.26 10.09
C SER A 12 -10.67 -3.75 10.24
N ASN A 13 -10.16 -3.34 11.40
CA ASN A 13 -9.72 -1.96 11.70
C ASN A 13 -8.47 -1.52 10.91
N PHE A 14 -7.87 -2.44 10.13
CA PHE A 14 -6.64 -2.22 9.39
C PHE A 14 -6.89 -2.34 7.88
N LEU A 15 -6.02 -1.72 7.09
CA LEU A 15 -6.10 -1.73 5.62
C LEU A 15 -6.14 -3.17 5.09
N ALA A 16 -7.22 -3.50 4.38
CA ALA A 16 -7.40 -4.80 3.74
C ALA A 16 -7.06 -4.73 2.25
N LYS A 17 -6.80 -5.89 1.66
CA LYS A 17 -6.51 -6.05 0.22
C LYS A 17 -7.59 -5.47 -0.70
N GLU A 18 -8.84 -5.44 -0.23
CA GLU A 18 -10.00 -4.93 -0.96
C GLU A 18 -10.03 -3.40 -1.05
N ASP A 19 -9.35 -2.70 -0.14
CA ASP A 19 -9.39 -1.24 -0.02
C ASP A 19 -8.41 -0.55 -0.99
N VAL A 20 -7.30 -1.22 -1.32
CA VAL A 20 -6.15 -0.61 -2.04
C VAL A 20 -6.09 -0.95 -3.54
N GLY A 21 -6.77 -2.02 -3.96
CA GLY A 21 -6.71 -2.51 -5.34
C GLY A 21 -5.30 -2.93 -5.82
N LEU A 22 -5.20 -3.39 -7.08
CA LEU A 22 -3.92 -3.84 -7.68
C LEU A 22 -2.99 -2.68 -8.05
N ALA A 23 -3.55 -1.53 -8.45
CA ALA A 23 -2.78 -0.33 -8.77
C ALA A 23 -2.16 0.31 -7.51
N GLY A 24 -2.78 0.07 -6.34
CA GLY A 24 -2.38 0.65 -5.08
C GLY A 24 -2.72 2.13 -4.94
N LEU A 25 -2.64 2.62 -3.70
CA LEU A 25 -2.86 4.00 -3.33
C LEU A 25 -1.54 4.62 -2.88
N ASN A 26 -1.25 5.82 -3.38
CA ASN A 26 -0.17 6.62 -2.84
C ASN A 26 -0.64 7.23 -1.52
N LEU A 27 0.02 6.85 -0.43
CA LEU A 27 -0.29 7.32 0.92
C LEU A 27 0.94 7.96 1.55
N THR A 28 0.73 9.06 2.25
CA THR A 28 1.76 9.79 2.99
C THR A 28 1.82 9.30 4.41
N ILE A 29 3.03 8.97 4.87
CA ILE A 29 3.23 8.44 6.21
C ILE A 29 3.09 9.57 7.23
N ALA A 30 2.14 9.44 8.15
CA ALA A 30 1.91 10.40 9.22
C ALA A 30 2.78 10.08 10.44
N GLU A 31 2.61 8.87 10.98
CA GLU A 31 3.24 8.46 12.24
C GLU A 31 3.27 6.94 12.40
N PHE A 32 4.02 6.48 13.40
CA PHE A 32 4.10 5.07 13.79
C PHE A 32 3.59 4.89 15.21
N THR A 33 2.50 4.14 15.39
CA THR A 33 1.99 3.77 16.71
C THR A 33 2.31 2.31 17.03
N ARG A 34 2.22 1.92 18.30
CA ARG A 34 2.37 0.52 18.73
C ARG A 34 1.10 0.08 19.41
N GLU A 35 0.40 -0.85 18.80
CA GLU A 35 -0.90 -1.30 19.30
C GLU A 35 -0.92 -2.83 19.44
N PRO A 36 -1.61 -3.36 20.46
CA PRO A 36 -1.85 -4.79 20.58
C PRO A 36 -2.83 -5.24 19.49
N VAL A 37 -2.38 -6.11 18.58
CA VAL A 37 -3.20 -6.60 17.47
C VAL A 37 -3.45 -8.10 17.61
N GLY A 38 -4.70 -8.52 17.36
CA GLY A 38 -5.15 -9.91 17.39
C GLY A 38 -5.45 -10.42 18.81
N ASP A 39 -5.91 -11.68 18.90
CA ASP A 39 -6.37 -12.30 20.14
C ASP A 39 -5.29 -12.43 21.22
N ASN A 40 -4.02 -12.60 20.82
CA ASN A 40 -2.88 -12.68 21.74
C ASN A 40 -2.35 -11.30 22.18
N LYS A 41 -2.96 -10.20 21.73
CA LYS A 41 -2.52 -8.82 22.04
C LYS A 41 -1.04 -8.60 21.76
N GLU A 42 -0.53 -9.20 20.69
CA GLU A 42 0.86 -9.00 20.28
C GLU A 42 1.05 -7.53 19.89
N VAL A 43 2.00 -6.85 20.53
CA VAL A 43 2.30 -5.45 20.23
C VAL A 43 2.93 -5.37 18.85
N LYS A 44 2.19 -4.80 17.88
CA LYS A 44 2.66 -4.58 16.51
C LYS A 44 2.83 -3.10 16.25
N THR A 45 3.77 -2.79 15.36
CA THR A 45 3.93 -1.41 14.88
C THR A 45 2.89 -1.14 13.81
N ILE A 46 2.14 -0.07 13.98
CA ILE A 46 1.10 0.39 13.09
C ILE A 46 1.60 1.63 12.38
N LEU A 47 1.40 1.66 11.07
CA LEU A 47 1.73 2.77 10.19
C LEU A 47 0.43 3.55 9.93
N ASN A 48 0.38 4.80 10.42
CA ASN A 48 -0.74 5.70 10.16
C ASN A 48 -0.42 6.58 8.95
N PHE A 49 -1.45 6.89 8.17
CA PHE A 49 -1.36 7.74 6.99
C PHE A 49 -2.01 9.09 7.25
N LYS A 50 -1.60 10.12 6.50
CA LYS A 50 -2.24 11.44 6.56
C LYS A 50 -3.60 11.46 5.86
N GLU A 51 -3.75 10.64 4.84
CA GLU A 51 -5.01 10.46 4.14
C GLU A 51 -6.01 9.68 5.02
N ASP A 52 -7.31 9.92 4.82
CA ASP A 52 -8.40 9.27 5.56
C ASP A 52 -8.56 7.80 5.11
N VAL A 53 -7.58 6.99 5.48
CA VAL A 53 -7.42 5.61 5.05
C VAL A 53 -7.00 4.77 6.25
N LYS A 54 -7.49 3.53 6.32
CA LYS A 54 -7.22 2.65 7.46
C LYS A 54 -5.71 2.46 7.66
N PRO A 55 -5.23 2.45 8.90
CA PRO A 55 -3.82 2.26 9.16
C PRO A 55 -3.38 0.83 8.83
N MET A 56 -2.08 0.65 8.61
CA MET A 56 -1.52 -0.61 8.18
C MET A 56 -0.59 -1.20 9.23
N VAL A 57 -0.69 -2.51 9.50
CA VAL A 57 0.27 -3.21 10.33
C VAL A 57 1.62 -3.35 9.61
N LEU A 58 2.68 -2.81 10.20
CA LEU A 58 4.03 -2.87 9.67
C LEU A 58 4.70 -4.20 10.02
N ASN A 59 4.64 -5.16 9.10
CA ASN A 59 5.40 -6.41 9.20
C ASN A 59 6.88 -6.23 8.77
N VAL A 60 7.72 -7.23 9.07
CA VAL A 60 9.16 -7.17 8.77
C VAL A 60 9.45 -7.00 7.28
N GLY A 61 8.68 -7.66 6.41
CA GLY A 61 8.84 -7.55 4.96
C GLY A 61 8.56 -6.13 4.45
N ASN A 62 7.49 -5.50 4.94
CA ASN A 62 7.10 -4.15 4.60
C ASN A 62 8.08 -3.12 5.17
N LYS A 63 8.60 -3.33 6.39
CA LYS A 63 9.69 -2.53 6.95
C LYS A 63 10.93 -2.55 6.05
N ASN A 64 11.34 -3.72 5.56
CA ASN A 64 12.53 -3.83 4.70
C ASN A 64 12.31 -3.15 3.34
N ARG A 65 11.11 -3.27 2.77
CA ARG A 65 10.71 -2.56 1.54
C ARG A 65 10.73 -1.05 1.75
N LEU A 66 10.17 -0.56 2.85
CA LEU A 66 10.16 0.84 3.24
C LEU A 66 11.57 1.42 3.28
N LYS A 67 12.50 0.73 3.96
CA LYS A 67 13.92 1.11 4.01
C LYS A 67 14.56 1.17 2.63
N HIS A 68 14.26 0.19 1.78
CA HIS A 68 14.79 0.11 0.43
C HIS A 68 14.29 1.25 -0.46
N TYR A 69 12.97 1.47 -0.51
CA TYR A 69 12.37 2.47 -1.41
C TYR A 69 12.58 3.92 -0.95
N LEU A 70 12.63 4.16 0.37
CA LEU A 70 12.77 5.52 0.92
C LEU A 70 14.21 5.87 1.28
N ALA A 71 15.16 4.94 1.08
CA ALA A 71 16.56 5.03 1.49
C ALA A 71 16.74 5.56 2.91
N ALA A 72 15.84 5.16 3.81
CA ALA A 72 15.73 5.67 5.18
C ALA A 72 16.00 4.56 6.19
N THR A 73 16.62 4.91 7.32
CA THR A 73 16.98 3.92 8.35
C THR A 73 16.19 4.10 9.64
N THR A 74 15.70 5.32 9.88
CA THR A 74 14.93 5.72 11.06
C THR A 74 13.47 6.02 10.73
N ALA A 75 12.59 6.03 11.74
CA ALA A 75 11.17 6.37 11.55
C ALA A 75 10.98 7.84 11.19
N GLU A 76 11.80 8.74 11.75
CA GLU A 76 11.75 10.19 11.52
C GLU A 76 12.04 10.55 10.06
N GLU A 77 13.01 9.86 9.43
CA GLU A 77 13.32 10.05 8.00
C GLU A 77 12.21 9.56 7.05
N VAL A 78 11.29 8.74 7.56
CA VAL A 78 10.20 8.15 6.80
C VAL A 78 8.91 8.95 6.95
N ILE A 79 8.68 9.56 8.11
CA ILE A 79 7.52 10.41 8.34
C ILE A 79 7.49 11.56 7.32
N GLY A 80 6.33 11.78 6.72
CA GLY A 80 6.12 12.79 5.68
C GLY A 80 6.51 12.36 4.27
N LYS A 81 7.12 11.19 4.07
CA LYS A 81 7.35 10.63 2.73
C LYS A 81 6.10 9.89 2.21
N GLN A 82 5.96 9.88 0.89
CA GLN A 82 4.89 9.19 0.19
C GLN A 82 5.35 7.79 -0.25
N ILE A 83 4.48 6.80 -0.06
CA ILE A 83 4.69 5.43 -0.52
C ILE A 83 3.45 4.94 -1.25
N ASN A 84 3.60 3.96 -2.13
CA ASN A 84 2.45 3.31 -2.74
C ASN A 84 2.16 1.99 -2.02
N VAL A 85 0.95 1.89 -1.48
CA VAL A 85 0.43 0.70 -0.82
C VAL A 85 -0.47 -0.04 -1.80
N TYR A 86 -0.18 -1.31 -2.09
CA TYR A 86 -0.88 -2.08 -3.12
C TYR A 86 -1.24 -3.48 -2.66
N ASN A 87 -2.26 -4.07 -3.27
CA ASN A 87 -2.62 -5.47 -3.06
C ASN A 87 -1.73 -6.39 -3.92
N ASP A 88 -0.98 -7.25 -3.26
CA ASP A 88 -0.12 -8.26 -3.87
C ASP A 88 -0.81 -9.64 -3.77
N PRO A 89 -1.29 -10.21 -4.89
CA PRO A 89 -2.09 -11.44 -4.86
C PRO A 89 -1.26 -12.69 -4.47
N ASP A 90 0.06 -12.62 -4.58
CA ASP A 90 0.98 -13.74 -4.34
C ASP A 90 1.35 -13.91 -2.85
N VAL A 91 0.84 -13.06 -1.95
CA VAL A 91 1.15 -13.18 -0.53
C VAL A 91 0.54 -14.44 0.06
N GLU A 92 1.43 -15.30 0.58
CA GLU A 92 1.06 -16.49 1.33
C GLU A 92 0.96 -16.18 2.84
N TYR A 93 -0.14 -16.61 3.45
CA TYR A 93 -0.35 -16.57 4.89
C TYR A 93 -0.70 -17.98 5.39
N LYS A 94 0.09 -18.50 6.33
CA LYS A 94 -0.08 -19.85 6.91
C LYS A 94 -0.19 -20.97 5.86
N GLY A 95 0.63 -20.93 4.80
CA GLY A 95 0.63 -21.96 3.75
C GLY A 95 -0.50 -21.85 2.73
N LYS A 96 -1.24 -20.73 2.72
CA LYS A 96 -2.27 -20.44 1.72
C LYS A 96 -2.03 -19.09 1.06
N ILE A 97 -2.07 -19.04 -0.26
CA ILE A 97 -2.05 -17.79 -1.02
C ILE A 97 -3.37 -17.07 -0.74
N THR A 98 -3.29 -15.96 0.00
CA THR A 98 -4.45 -15.19 0.46
C THR A 98 -4.49 -13.79 -0.14
N GLY A 99 -3.40 -13.38 -0.78
CA GLY A 99 -3.15 -11.99 -1.15
C GLY A 99 -2.87 -11.13 0.09
N GLY A 100 -2.23 -9.98 -0.10
CA GLY A 100 -1.84 -9.16 1.04
C GLY A 100 -1.34 -7.79 0.65
N VAL A 101 -1.39 -6.88 1.61
CA VAL A 101 -0.99 -5.49 1.40
C VAL A 101 0.54 -5.37 1.46
N ARG A 102 1.12 -4.77 0.40
CA ARG A 102 2.55 -4.52 0.24
C ARG A 102 2.81 -3.05 -0.01
N ILE A 103 4.07 -2.66 0.22
CA ILE A 103 4.55 -1.30 0.03
C ILE A 103 5.58 -1.28 -1.10
N ARG A 104 5.48 -0.28 -1.97
CA ARG A 104 6.50 0.09 -2.95
C ARG A 104 6.76 1.60 -2.92
N GLY A 105 7.79 2.04 -3.64
CA GLY A 105 8.06 3.46 -3.82
C GLY A 105 6.86 4.19 -4.42
N GLU A 106 6.79 5.51 -4.23
CA GLU A 106 5.72 6.33 -4.80
C GLU A 106 5.49 6.00 -6.29
N GLN A 107 4.24 5.80 -6.68
CA GLN A 107 3.90 5.66 -8.08
C GLN A 107 3.56 7.05 -8.59
N LYS A 108 4.48 7.69 -9.31
CA LYS A 108 4.11 8.85 -10.10
C LYS A 108 3.14 8.36 -11.15
N VAL A 109 1.86 8.63 -10.96
CA VAL A 109 0.88 8.62 -12.06
C VAL A 109 1.37 9.66 -13.04
N THR A 110 2.21 9.24 -13.98
CA THR A 110 2.40 9.95 -15.23
C THR A 110 1.00 10.06 -15.81
N ALA A 111 0.42 11.26 -15.74
CA ALA A 111 -0.70 11.62 -16.58
C ALA A 111 -0.40 11.11 -17.99
N PRO A 112 -1.37 10.56 -18.73
CA PRO A 112 -1.12 10.09 -20.08
C PRO A 112 -0.47 11.26 -20.81
N VAL A 113 0.76 11.04 -21.28
CA VAL A 113 1.35 11.90 -22.30
C VAL A 113 0.41 11.74 -23.47
N VAL A 114 -0.56 12.65 -23.56
CA VAL A 114 -1.20 13.00 -24.81
C VAL A 114 -0.06 13.52 -25.66
N ALA A 115 0.65 12.57 -26.29
CA ALA A 115 1.55 12.87 -27.38
C ALA A 115 0.68 13.65 -28.34
N ALA A 116 0.98 14.94 -28.43
CA ALA A 116 0.42 15.81 -29.43
C ALA A 116 0.48 15.03 -30.75
N VAL A 117 -0.69 14.76 -31.31
CA VAL A 117 -0.78 14.68 -32.75
C VAL A 117 -0.22 16.03 -33.22
N ASP A 118 0.88 16.02 -33.93
CA ASP A 118 1.24 17.11 -34.83
C ASP A 118 0.33 16.93 -36.07
N PRO A 119 -0.79 17.65 -36.22
CA PRO A 119 -1.26 17.94 -37.56
C PRO A 119 -0.36 19.06 -38.09
N LEU A 120 0.02 18.96 -39.37
CA LEU A 120 0.80 19.94 -40.17
C LEU A 120 2.31 19.73 -40.00
N ASP A 121 3.03 19.20 -41.00
CA ASP A 121 3.24 19.95 -42.24
C ASP A 121 3.25 19.02 -43.48
N ASP A 122 2.17 19.13 -44.25
CA ASP A 122 2.04 18.68 -45.63
C ASP A 122 2.73 19.74 -46.51
N ASP A 123 4.06 19.68 -46.65
CA ASP A 123 4.80 20.47 -47.65
C ASP A 123 5.98 19.66 -48.18
N ILE A 124 5.68 18.73 -49.10
CA ILE A 124 6.66 18.14 -50.00
C ILE A 124 6.37 18.71 -51.39
N PRO A 125 7.09 19.74 -51.86
CA PRO A 125 6.90 20.24 -53.21
C PRO A 125 7.39 19.20 -54.24
N PHE A 126 6.58 19.02 -55.29
CA PHE A 126 6.75 18.09 -56.42
C PHE A 126 8.13 18.14 -57.09
#